data_AF-A0A063BCP7-F1
#
_entry.id   AF-A0A063BCP7-F1
#
_cell.length_a   1.000
_cell.length_b   1.000
_cell.length_c   1.000
_cell.angle_alpha   90.00
_cell.angle_beta   90.00
_cell.angle_gamma   90.00
#
_symmetry.space_group_name_H-M   'P 1'
#
loop_
_entity.id
_entity.type
_entity.pdbx_description
1 polymer ?
#
loop_
_entity_poly.entity_id
_entity_poly.type
_entity_poly.pdbx_seq_one_letter_code
_entity_poly.pdbx_strand_id
1 'polypeptide(L)' 'QANAEWQLVIPKSQWKKTDPVRLVVIDNRLELGAARHGG' A
#
# COMPACT_ATOMS: atom_id res chain seq x y z
N GLN A 1 0.29 21.52 9.66
CA GLN A 1 0.13 20.16 9.09
C GLN A 1 -0.99 19.46 9.83
N ALA A 2 -2.20 19.39 9.26
CA ALA A 2 -3.34 18.73 9.91
C ALA A 2 -4.05 17.71 9.00
N ASN A 3 -3.55 17.49 7.78
CA ASN A 3 -4.22 16.67 6.76
C ASN A 3 -3.30 15.61 6.15
N ALA A 4 -2.21 15.24 6.84
CA ALA A 4 -1.28 14.23 6.34
C ALA A 4 -1.74 12.84 6.80
N GLU A 5 -1.98 11.94 5.85
CA GLU A 5 -2.53 10.59 6.09
C GLU A 5 -1.40 9.56 5.93
N TRP A 6 -0.55 9.49 6.97
CA TRP A 6 0.61 8.60 7.02
C TRP A 6 0.30 7.20 7.58
N GLN A 7 -0.95 6.77 7.48
CA GLN A 7 -1.38 5.46 7.98
C GLN A 7 -2.31 4.79 6.96
N LEU A 8 -2.07 3.50 6.72
CA LEU A 8 -2.89 2.67 5.85
C LEU A 8 -3.17 1.32 6.52
N VAL A 9 -4.43 0.89 6.53
CA VAL A 9 -4.83 -0.42 7.07
C VAL A 9 -4.96 -1.41 5.93
N ILE A 10 -4.19 -2.48 5.97
CA ILE A 10 -4.22 -3.56 4.97
C ILE A 10 -4.89 -4.80 5.59
N PRO A 11 -6.11 -5.18 5.14
CA PRO A 11 -6.79 -6.36 5.64
C PRO A 11 -5.93 -7.62 5.49
N LYS A 12 -5.92 -8.49 6.52
CA LYS A 12 -5.13 -9.74 6.52
C LYS A 12 -5.38 -10.61 5.28
N SER A 13 -6.59 -10.59 4.73
CA SER A 13 -6.97 -11.32 3.51
C SER A 13 -6.22 -10.87 2.25
N GLN A 14 -5.68 -9.65 2.22
CA GLN A 14 -4.87 -9.13 1.11
C GLN A 14 -3.39 -9.53 1.20
N TRP A 15 -2.98 -10.18 2.29
CA TRP A 15 -1.61 -10.63 2.47
C TRP A 15 -1.39 -11.89 1.65
N LYS A 16 -0.61 -11.78 0.59
CA LYS A 16 -0.17 -12.91 -0.21
C LYS A 16 1.21 -13.35 0.29
N LYS A 17 1.37 -14.66 0.56
CA LYS A 17 2.56 -15.24 1.21
C LYS A 17 3.89 -14.91 0.51
N THR A 18 3.87 -14.72 -0.81
CA THR A 18 5.06 -14.54 -1.64
C THR A 18 5.04 -13.26 -2.48
N ASP A 19 3.97 -12.47 -2.41
CA ASP A 19 3.78 -11.29 -3.24
C ASP A 19 3.81 -10.06 -2.30
N PRO A 20 4.91 -9.28 -2.31
CA PRO A 20 5.09 -8.18 -1.39
C PRO A 20 4.02 -7.09 -1.63
N VAL A 21 3.49 -6.54 -0.55
CA VAL A 21 2.61 -5.36 -0.66
C VAL A 21 3.46 -4.16 -1.04
N ARG A 22 3.10 -3.48 -2.13
CA ARG A 22 3.73 -2.24 -2.55
C ARG A 22 3.00 -1.06 -1.92
N LEU A 23 3.71 -0.26 -1.13
CA LEU A 23 3.23 1.04 -0.64
C LEU A 23 3.81 2.14 -1.52
N VAL A 24 2.96 3.06 -1.95
CA VAL A 24 3.36 4.25 -2.73
C VAL A 24 3.06 5.48 -1.91
N VAL A 25 4.02 6.40 -1.84
CA VAL A 25 3.85 7.72 -1.23
C VAL A 25 3.48 8.70 -2.33
N ILE A 26 2.33 9.35 -2.20
CA ILE A 26 1.89 10.42 -3.10
C ILE A 26 1.59 11.64 -2.24
N ASP A 27 2.45 12.67 -2.36
CA ASP A 27 2.43 13.86 -1.51
C ASP A 27 2.44 13.48 -0.02
N ASN A 28 1.32 13.67 0.67
CA ASN A 28 1.14 13.41 2.09
C ASN A 28 0.24 12.19 2.37
N ARG A 29 0.07 11.29 1.40
CA ARG A 29 -0.78 10.10 1.47
C ARG A 29 -0.03 8.80 1.16
N LEU A 30 -0.49 7.72 1.78
CA LEU A 30 -0.06 6.35 1.51
C LEU A 30 -1.12 5.60 0.70
N GLU A 31 -0.71 4.98 -0.40
CA GLU A 31 -1.58 4.18 -1.27
C GLU A 31 -1.03 2.76 -1.51
N LEU A 32 -1.93 1.82 -1.83
CA LEU A 32 -1.55 0.49 -2.31
C LEU A 32 -1.16 0.56 -3.78
N GLY A 33 0.10 0.24 -4.07
CA GLY A 33 0.56 0.03 -5.43
C GLY A 33 -0.02 -1.25 -6.03
N ALA A 34 -0.25 -1.26 -7.34
CA ALA A 34 -0.66 -2.46 -8.04
C ALA A 34 0.39 -3.58 -7.85
N ALA A 35 -0.08 -4.79 -7.55
CA ALA A 35 0.77 -5.97 -7.53
C ALA A 35 1.38 -6.16 -8.93
N ARG A 36 2.68 -6.40 -8.99
CA ARG A 36 3.35 -6.65 -10.27
C ARG A 36 2.87 -8.01 -10.75
N HIS A 37 1.95 -8.04 -11.72
CA HIS A 37 1.70 -9.23 -12.53
C HIS A 37 2.99 -9.50 -13.32
N GLY A 38 3.86 -10.33 -12.76
CA GLY A 38 4.89 -11.00 -13.55
C GLY A 38 4.19 -11.97 -14.48
N GLY A 39 4.32 -11.73 -15.79
CA GLY A 39 4.11 -12.76 -16.79
C GLY A 39 5.20 -13.82 -16.73
#